data_AF-G9L4M1-F1
#
_entry.id   AF-G9L4M1-F1
#
_cell.length_a   1.000
_cell.length_b   1.000
_cell.length_c   1.000
_cell.angle_alpha   90.00
_cell.angle_beta   90.00
_cell.angle_gamma   90.00
#
_symmetry.space_group_name_H-M   'P 1'
#
loop_
_entity.id
_entity.type
_entity.pdbx_description
1 polymer ?
#
loop_
_entity_poly.entity_id
_entity_poly.type
_entity_poly.pdbx_seq_one_letter_code
_entity_poly.pdbx_strand_id
1 'polypeptide(L)' 'ARLRDPSGAFSVRGLERVPRGRPCLVPGKYVMVMGVVQECSPEPCLQAVKMTDLSDNPIHESMWELEVEDLQRHL' A
#
# COMPACT_ATOMS: atom_id res chain seq x y z
N ALA A 1 5.75 -5.22 7.50
CA ALA A 1 4.35 -5.67 7.47
C ALA A 1 4.07 -6.31 6.11
N ARG A 2 3.16 -7.29 6.05
CA ARG A 2 2.73 -7.89 4.79
C ARG A 2 1.33 -7.38 4.47
N LEU A 3 1.15 -6.81 3.29
CA LEU A 3 -0.10 -6.23 2.80
C LEU A 3 -0.59 -7.05 1.61
N ARG A 4 -1.84 -6.82 1.21
CA ARG A 4 -2.47 -7.48 0.07
C ARG A 4 -3.34 -6.47 -0.66
N ASP A 5 -3.20 -6.45 -1.97
CA ASP A 5 -4.18 -5.87 -2.88
C ASP A 5 -4.84 -7.02 -3.68
N PRO A 6 -5.84 -6.74 -4.55
CA PRO A 6 -6.50 -7.79 -5.32
C PRO A 6 -5.57 -8.61 -6.24
N SER A 7 -4.41 -8.07 -6.64
CA SER A 7 -3.46 -8.76 -7.52
C SER A 7 -2.52 -9.70 -6.76
N GLY A 8 -2.31 -9.47 -5.47
CA GLY A 8 -1.43 -10.31 -4.67
C GLY A 8 -0.97 -9.68 -3.36
N ALA A 9 -0.06 -10.39 -2.70
CA ALA A 9 0.57 -9.91 -1.48
C ALA A 9 1.90 -9.22 -1.76
N PHE A 10 2.26 -8.27 -0.91
CA PHE A 10 3.56 -7.62 -0.93
C PHE A 10 4.03 -7.28 0.49
N SER A 11 5.35 -7.19 0.64
CA SER A 11 6.00 -6.90 1.91
C SER A 11 6.46 -5.44 1.98
N VAL A 12 6.32 -4.82 3.14
CA VAL A 12 6.71 -3.44 3.41
C VAL A 12 7.63 -3.39 4.62
N ARG A 13 8.82 -2.82 4.45
CA ARG A 13 9.86 -2.63 5.48
C ARG A 13 10.06 -1.14 5.78
N GLY A 14 10.76 -0.81 6.87
CA GLY A 14 11.11 0.59 7.17
C GLY A 14 10.00 1.45 7.77
N LEU A 15 8.92 0.82 8.25
CA LEU A 15 7.73 1.51 8.77
C LEU A 15 8.02 2.35 10.01
N GLU A 16 9.05 1.99 10.78
CA GLU A 16 9.54 2.74 11.93
C GLU A 16 10.12 4.11 11.57
N ARG A 17 10.52 4.31 10.31
CA ARG A 17 11.13 5.56 9.78
C ARG A 17 10.11 6.47 9.10
N VAL A 18 8.87 6.01 8.95
CA VAL A 18 7.79 6.74 8.28
C VAL A 18 7.18 7.79 9.24
N PRO A 19 6.81 9.00 8.75
CA PRO A 19 6.09 9.98 9.57
C PRO A 19 4.84 9.38 10.20
N ARG A 20 4.72 9.48 11.52
CA ARG A 20 3.63 8.84 12.28
C ARG A 20 2.37 9.72 12.23
N GLY A 21 1.46 9.38 11.31
CA GLY A 21 0.07 9.84 11.32
C GLY A 21 -0.80 9.02 12.28
N ARG A 22 -2.08 8.83 11.95
CA ARG A 22 -2.95 7.89 12.69
C ARG A 22 -2.34 6.47 12.67
N PRO A 23 -2.40 5.71 13.77
CA PRO A 23 -1.95 4.32 13.80
C PRO A 23 -2.72 3.49 12.76
N CYS A 24 -2.00 2.99 11.75
CA CYS A 24 -2.58 2.27 10.61
C CYS A 24 -2.06 0.83 10.50
N LEU A 25 -1.10 0.42 11.33
CA LEU A 25 -0.50 -0.91 11.34
C LEU A 25 -1.28 -1.87 12.24
N VAL A 26 -2.55 -2.11 11.88
CA VAL A 26 -3.44 -3.05 12.55
C VAL A 26 -4.03 -4.01 11.50
N PRO A 27 -4.11 -5.32 11.77
CA PRO A 27 -4.78 -6.25 10.87
C PRO A 27 -6.21 -5.79 10.52
N GLY A 28 -6.57 -5.85 9.23
CA GLY A 28 -7.87 -5.42 8.73
C GLY A 28 -7.98 -3.94 8.34
N LYS A 29 -6.92 -3.13 8.57
CA LYS A 29 -6.87 -1.76 8.07
C LYS A 29 -6.52 -1.72 6.57
N TYR A 30 -7.26 -0.91 5.82
CA TYR A 30 -6.95 -0.58 4.44
C TYR A 30 -6.06 0.67 4.40
N VAL A 31 -4.93 0.58 3.71
CA VAL A 31 -3.83 1.55 3.85
C VAL A 31 -3.16 1.81 2.50
N MET A 32 -2.74 3.05 2.29
CA MET A 32 -1.87 3.41 1.17
C MET A 32 -0.42 3.47 1.64
N VAL A 33 0.49 2.91 0.83
CA VAL A 33 1.93 2.95 1.05
C VAL A 33 2.60 3.62 -0.14
N MET A 34 3.36 4.69 0.11
CA MET A 34 4.39 5.14 -0.82
C MET A 34 5.73 4.57 -0.37
N GLY A 35 6.47 3.98 -1.28
CA GLY A 35 7.75 3.36 -0.97
C GLY A 35 8.65 3.19 -2.20
N VAL A 36 9.89 2.78 -1.93
CA VAL A 36 10.88 2.44 -2.95
C VAL A 36 10.88 0.93 -3.15
N VAL A 37 10.74 0.48 -4.40
CA VAL A 37 10.81 -0.95 -4.75
C VAL A 37 12.20 -1.49 -4.43
N GLN A 38 12.26 -2.62 -3.72
CA GLN A 38 13.50 -3.33 -3.37
C GLN A 38 13.61 -4.64 -4.15
N GLU A 39 12.51 -5.41 -4.22
CA GLU A 39 12.44 -6.70 -4.89
C GLU A 39 11.06 -6.84 -5.55
N CYS A 40 10.98 -7.60 -6.65
CA CYS A 40 9.72 -7.87 -7.36
C CYS A 40 9.34 -9.37 -7.41
N SER A 41 10.29 -10.28 -7.15
CA SER A 41 10.08 -11.73 -7.26
C SER A 41 10.89 -12.46 -6.19
N PRO A 42 10.32 -13.47 -5.51
CA PRO A 42 9.00 -14.08 -5.75
C PRO A 42 7.81 -13.29 -5.17
N GLU A 43 8.05 -12.38 -4.24
CA GLU A 43 7.03 -11.48 -3.67
C GLU A 43 7.58 -10.04 -3.72
N PRO A 44 6.79 -9.03 -4.14
CA PRO A 44 7.25 -7.64 -4.14
C PRO A 44 7.58 -7.15 -2.73
N CYS A 45 8.68 -6.40 -2.60
CA CYS A 45 9.09 -5.78 -1.34
C CYS A 45 9.34 -4.28 -1.52
N LEU A 46 8.76 -3.46 -0.65
CA LEU A 46 8.90 -2.00 -0.62
C LEU A 46 9.61 -1.54 0.66
N GLN A 47 10.50 -0.55 0.52
CA GLN A 47 10.99 0.27 1.63
C GLN A 47 10.05 1.47 1.79
N ALA A 48 9.34 1.56 2.92
CA ALA A 48 8.33 2.59 3.13
C ALA A 48 8.92 3.99 3.26
N VAL A 49 8.24 4.95 2.63
CA VAL A 49 8.47 6.40 2.75
C VAL A 49 7.27 7.06 3.44
N LYS A 50 6.05 6.67 3.05
CA LYS A 50 4.79 7.14 3.63
C LYS A 50 3.80 5.99 3.79
N MET A 51 3.03 6.01 4.87
CA MET A 51 1.90 5.10 5.07
C MET A 51 0.72 5.86 5.67
N THR A 52 -0.47 5.63 5.15
CA THR A 52 -1.70 6.36 5.54
C THR A 52 -2.88 5.41 5.69
N ASP A 53 -3.65 5.56 6.77
CA ASP A 53 -4.94 4.86 6.93
C ASP A 53 -5.97 5.42 5.95
N LEU A 54 -6.60 4.54 5.18
CA LEU A 54 -7.71 4.86 4.27
C LEU A 54 -9.00 4.14 4.67
N SER A 55 -9.02 3.44 5.81
CA SER A 55 -10.15 2.60 6.24
C SER A 55 -11.44 3.37 6.55
N ASP A 56 -11.36 4.69 6.76
CA ASP A 56 -12.53 5.52 7.09
C ASP A 56 -13.49 5.65 5.90
N ASN A 57 -13.03 5.46 4.65
CA ASN A 57 -13.85 5.56 3.45
C ASN A 57 -13.70 4.31 2.56
N PRO A 58 -14.74 3.47 2.43
CA PRO A 58 -14.67 2.20 1.69
C PRO A 58 -14.49 2.39 0.19
N ILE A 59 -14.75 3.59 -0.33
CA ILE A 59 -14.58 3.90 -1.77
C ILE A 59 -13.12 3.68 -2.19
N HIS A 60 -12.14 3.98 -1.32
CA HIS A 60 -10.72 3.83 -1.65
C HIS A 60 -10.36 2.39 -2.03
N GLU A 61 -10.85 1.41 -1.28
CA GLU A 61 -10.60 0.00 -1.58
C GLU A 61 -11.31 -0.45 -2.87
N SER A 62 -12.56 -0.01 -3.06
CA SER A 62 -13.36 -0.37 -4.25
C SER A 62 -12.85 0.28 -5.53
N MET A 63 -12.19 1.45 -5.44
CA MET A 63 -11.74 2.22 -6.61
C MET A 63 -10.30 1.89 -7.02
N TRP A 64 -9.51 1.27 -6.15
CA TRP A 64 -8.07 1.10 -6.34
C TRP A 64 -7.67 0.42 -7.65
N GLU A 65 -8.33 -0.69 -8.02
CA GLU A 65 -8.03 -1.38 -9.29
C GLU A 65 -8.27 -0.48 -10.51
N LEU A 66 -9.36 0.30 -10.47
CA LEU A 66 -9.73 1.24 -11.53
C LEU A 66 -8.75 2.40 -11.61
N GLU A 67 -8.30 2.94 -10.47
CA GLU A 67 -7.27 3.99 -10.42
C GLU A 67 -5.95 3.52 -11.05
N VAL A 68 -5.53 2.29 -10.75
CA VAL A 68 -4.30 1.71 -11.32
C VAL A 68 -4.43 1.48 -12.82
N GLU A 69 -5.56 0.91 -13.27
CA GLU A 69 -5.83 0.67 -14.69
C GLU A 69 -5.88 1.98 -15.49
N ASP A 70 -6.60 2.98 -14.97
CA ASP A 70 -6.72 4.29 -15.60
C ASP A 70 -5.37 5.00 -15.72
N LEU A 71 -4.57 4.98 -14.65
CA LEU A 71 -3.22 5.56 -14.67
C LEU A 71 -2.33 4.87 -15.71
N GLN A 72 -2.30 3.54 -15.76
CA GLN A 72 -1.49 2.78 -16.73
C GLN A 72 -1.90 3.04 -18.18
N ARG A 73 -3.17 3.33 -18.45
CA ARG A 73 -3.67 3.66 -19.80
C ARG A 73 -3.25 5.05 -20.28
N HIS A 74 -2.95 5.95 -19.35
CA HIS A 74 -2.66 7.36 -19.63
C HIS A 74 -1.18 7.74 -19.34
N LEU A 75 -0.31 6.75 -19.11
CA LEU A 75 1.14 6.87 -19.04
C LEU A 75 1.80 6.42 -20.36
#